data_AF-Q5K837-F1
#
_entry.id   AF-Q5K837-F1
#
_cell.length_a   1.000
_cell.length_b   1.000
_cell.length_c   1.000
_cell.angle_alpha   90.00
_cell.angle_beta   90.00
_cell.angle_gamma   90.00
#
_symmetry.space_group_name_H-M   'P 1'
#
loop_
_entity.id
_entity.type
_entity.pdbx_description
1 polymer ?
#
loop_
_entity_poly.entity_id
_entity_poly.type
_entity_poly.pdbx_seq_one_letter_code
_entity_poly.pdbx_strand_id
1 'polypeptide(L)'
;MIPRSLVELYGRANHVIQRILGPEQPLSEAEEPILPRSSSSSSMASTQQSTPSYRSSINQNLLRNSFPKALYPFLCVWVVIFIWLIRQQYYYFTPPHDLISCTASPWDDWPPDNCGINGERCADDLTSLSDRTFRCMSGCKVTRLGNERWVGNERVNGVPLVIGGGDMNHTYRADSWICAAAIHSNLISSSLGGCVTVHPLPYPAGHSNFISSAAHGLTSTAFSQYFPGAFTLSHVIPSGCWDLHFIVMGVNAVCLLILTLFLRPPSSLLFTILLVLGYFQITLFSDVPHFPPDWQSLFGGLIPVLITGYWIWKQAFVITLLHFRDAPFTLALWQGAGYWVGVESSTVFARFPISRLGYDTLTPSGLLALVIIVVLIHVVVGYQALAMRKQGLLRYYLVRYLPFIPILLILSNIPSYTLRLHHYLLALLAIPVLSLPNRLSLVLQAFMLGLWLDGVGRWGWASFLEKTSSLLGDAPSGSWTPTFFANLSSPHTLSWSPITPEQAAEDVTGYSILVNDMQAFAGWVNSTIDLKGVLRDGVNYFRIAYEKNGMSMDFSDPIVRWKNGTWGGMEEPVDLF
;
A
#
# COMPACT_ATOMS: atom_id res chain seq x y z
N MET A 1 -59.36 -22.14 -4.16
CA MET A 1 -58.60 -23.39 -4.38
C MET A 1 -57.39 -23.05 -5.24
N ILE A 2 -56.18 -23.38 -4.80
CA ILE A 2 -54.97 -23.20 -5.61
C ILE A 2 -55.01 -24.28 -6.73
N PRO A 3 -54.84 -23.91 -8.01
CA PRO A 3 -54.79 -24.87 -9.12
C PRO A 3 -53.74 -25.96 -8.88
N ARG A 4 -54.09 -27.24 -9.13
CA ARG A 4 -53.14 -28.38 -9.02
C ARG A 4 -51.86 -28.16 -9.83
N SER A 5 -51.96 -27.52 -10.99
CA SER A 5 -50.82 -27.15 -11.83
C SER A 5 -49.86 -26.18 -11.14
N LEU A 6 -50.36 -25.22 -10.36
CA LEU A 6 -49.51 -24.30 -9.57
C LEU A 6 -48.82 -25.00 -8.40
N VAL A 7 -49.50 -25.97 -7.77
CA VAL A 7 -48.91 -26.78 -6.68
C VAL A 7 -47.79 -27.69 -7.22
N GLU A 8 -47.98 -28.32 -8.38
CA GLU A 8 -46.95 -29.14 -9.03
C GLU A 8 -45.76 -28.30 -9.51
N LEU A 9 -46.02 -27.12 -10.11
CA LEU A 9 -44.97 -26.19 -10.53
C LEU A 9 -44.15 -25.71 -9.33
N TYR A 10 -44.82 -25.35 -8.23
CA TYR A 10 -44.18 -24.95 -6.98
C TYR A 10 -43.34 -26.10 -6.39
N GLY A 11 -43.86 -27.33 -6.38
CA GLY A 11 -43.13 -28.51 -5.91
C GLY A 11 -41.87 -28.79 -6.75
N ARG A 12 -41.97 -28.71 -8.09
CA ARG A 12 -40.81 -28.86 -8.99
C ARG A 12 -39.79 -27.75 -8.79
N ALA A 13 -40.24 -26.50 -8.70
CA ALA A 13 -39.37 -25.35 -8.45
C ALA A 13 -38.65 -25.49 -7.10
N ASN A 14 -39.37 -25.86 -6.03
CA ASN A 14 -38.79 -26.05 -4.70
C ASN A 14 -37.77 -27.20 -4.69
N HIS A 15 -38.04 -28.31 -5.40
CA HIS A 15 -37.09 -29.41 -5.51
C HIS A 15 -35.80 -29.00 -6.24
N VAL A 16 -35.91 -28.22 -7.31
CA VAL A 16 -34.75 -27.64 -8.02
C VAL A 16 -33.99 -26.66 -7.11
N ILE A 17 -34.70 -25.79 -6.40
CA ILE A 17 -34.11 -24.83 -5.45
C ILE A 17 -33.34 -25.56 -4.35
N GLN A 18 -33.92 -26.61 -3.73
CA GLN A 18 -33.23 -27.39 -2.71
C GLN A 18 -32.02 -28.15 -3.26
N ARG A 19 -32.10 -28.61 -4.51
CA ARG A 19 -30.97 -29.25 -5.20
C ARG A 19 -29.83 -28.27 -5.48
N ILE A 20 -30.11 -26.99 -5.72
CA ILE A 20 -29.08 -25.98 -6.01
C ILE A 20 -28.57 -25.32 -4.73
N LEU A 21 -29.46 -24.86 -3.84
CA LEU A 21 -29.15 -24.03 -2.69
C LEU A 21 -29.04 -24.79 -1.35
N GLY A 22 -29.45 -26.05 -1.32
CA GLY A 22 -29.51 -26.83 -0.08
C GLY A 22 -30.83 -26.67 0.67
N PRO A 23 -30.93 -27.18 1.91
CA PRO A 23 -32.17 -27.13 2.69
C PRO A 23 -32.60 -25.69 2.96
N GLU A 24 -33.91 -25.48 3.05
CA GLU A 24 -34.51 -24.15 3.20
C GLU A 24 -34.18 -23.47 4.53
N GLN A 25 -33.98 -24.28 5.57
CA GLN A 25 -33.47 -23.84 6.86
C GLN A 25 -32.12 -24.53 7.13
N PRO A 26 -31.22 -23.88 7.89
CA PRO A 26 -30.00 -24.53 8.37
C PRO A 26 -30.37 -25.85 9.05
N LEU A 27 -29.65 -26.93 8.74
CA LEU A 27 -29.92 -28.22 9.36
C LEU A 27 -29.68 -28.13 10.86
N SER A 28 -30.75 -28.28 11.62
CA SER A 28 -30.70 -28.38 13.08
C SER A 28 -30.17 -29.76 13.46
N GLU A 29 -28.96 -29.84 13.96
CA GLU A 29 -28.63 -30.87 14.94
C GLU A 29 -28.61 -30.20 16.32
N ALA A 30 -29.78 -30.26 16.97
CA ALA A 30 -30.12 -29.90 18.35
C ALA A 30 -29.79 -28.45 18.78
N GLU A 31 -30.83 -27.68 19.14
CA GLU A 31 -30.92 -26.25 19.51
C GLU A 31 -30.27 -25.24 18.54
N GLU A 32 -30.59 -23.95 18.73
CA GLU A 32 -30.50 -22.84 17.75
C GLU A 32 -29.39 -22.99 16.68
N PRO A 33 -29.70 -22.75 15.39
CA PRO A 33 -28.66 -22.72 14.38
C PRO A 33 -27.62 -21.67 14.80
N ILE A 34 -26.34 -22.00 14.63
CA ILE A 34 -25.20 -21.07 14.79
C ILE A 34 -25.27 -20.05 13.64
N LEU A 35 -26.37 -19.33 13.55
CA LEU A 35 -26.51 -18.15 12.75
C LEU A 35 -25.78 -17.05 13.53
N PRO A 36 -25.02 -16.19 12.86
CA PRO A 36 -24.74 -14.90 13.45
C PRO A 36 -26.08 -14.26 13.80
N ARG A 37 -26.36 -14.08 15.11
CA ARG A 37 -27.56 -13.40 15.57
C ARG A 37 -27.65 -12.06 14.83
N SER A 38 -28.86 -11.69 14.40
CA SER A 38 -29.09 -10.37 13.83
C SER A 38 -28.54 -9.32 14.80
N SER A 39 -27.75 -8.38 14.30
CA SER A 39 -27.21 -7.27 15.10
C SER A 39 -28.30 -6.42 15.78
N SER A 40 -29.57 -6.59 15.40
CA SER A 40 -30.76 -5.96 15.96
C SER A 40 -31.45 -6.75 17.09
N SER A 41 -31.02 -7.98 17.43
CA SER A 41 -31.63 -8.76 18.51
C SER A 41 -30.76 -8.69 19.78
N SER A 42 -31.16 -7.83 20.71
CA SER A 42 -30.60 -7.64 22.06
C SER A 42 -30.92 -8.78 23.04
N SER A 43 -31.04 -10.03 22.56
CA SER A 43 -31.21 -11.19 23.44
C SER A 43 -29.86 -11.76 23.87
N MET A 44 -29.42 -11.38 25.07
CA MET A 44 -28.32 -12.01 25.80
C MET A 44 -28.75 -13.36 26.38
N ALA A 45 -29.05 -14.34 25.53
CA ALA A 45 -29.12 -15.75 25.96
C ALA A 45 -27.80 -16.44 25.62
N SER A 46 -26.98 -16.71 26.64
CA SER A 46 -25.78 -17.53 26.57
C SER A 46 -26.17 -19.00 26.59
N THR A 47 -26.49 -19.57 25.43
CA THR A 47 -26.58 -21.02 25.27
C THR A 47 -25.30 -21.46 24.57
N GLN A 48 -24.30 -21.89 25.36
CA GLN A 48 -23.10 -22.57 24.85
C GLN A 48 -23.54 -23.94 24.33
N GLN A 49 -23.86 -24.03 23.04
CA GLN A 49 -24.04 -25.33 22.43
C GLN A 49 -22.69 -25.93 22.04
N SER A 50 -22.44 -27.11 22.59
CA SER A 50 -21.20 -27.86 22.43
C SER A 50 -21.12 -28.43 21.02
N THR A 51 -20.41 -27.76 20.12
CA THR A 51 -19.89 -28.43 18.93
C THR A 51 -18.87 -29.48 19.39
N PRO A 52 -18.95 -30.73 18.88
CA PRO A 52 -17.98 -31.76 19.27
C PRO A 52 -16.57 -31.31 18.89
N SER A 53 -15.63 -31.42 19.83
CA SER A 53 -14.26 -30.97 19.63
C SER A 53 -13.51 -31.88 18.65
N TYR A 54 -12.65 -31.27 17.84
CA TYR A 54 -11.82 -32.00 16.89
C TYR A 54 -10.81 -32.91 17.60
N ARG A 55 -10.77 -34.20 17.25
CA ARG A 55 -9.86 -35.20 17.85
C ARG A 55 -8.76 -35.63 16.87
N SER A 56 -7.52 -35.74 17.37
CA SER A 56 -6.37 -36.31 16.66
C SER A 56 -5.37 -36.89 17.67
N SER A 57 -4.64 -37.95 17.29
CA SER A 57 -3.67 -38.63 18.15
C SER A 57 -2.47 -37.75 18.54
N ILE A 58 -1.94 -36.96 17.59
CA ILE A 58 -0.85 -36.00 17.83
C ILE A 58 -1.24 -34.99 18.91
N ASN A 59 -2.51 -34.58 18.94
CA ASN A 59 -3.00 -33.60 19.90
C ASN A 59 -3.04 -34.15 21.34
N GLN A 60 -3.23 -35.46 21.54
CA GLN A 60 -3.33 -36.03 22.88
C GLN A 60 -2.02 -35.90 23.68
N ASN A 61 -0.87 -36.09 23.03
CA ASN A 61 0.44 -35.92 23.67
C ASN A 61 0.70 -34.46 24.06
N LEU A 62 0.36 -33.51 23.18
CA LEU A 62 0.49 -32.08 23.47
C LEU A 62 -0.46 -31.63 24.58
N LEU A 63 -1.70 -32.14 24.61
CA LEU A 63 -2.64 -31.87 25.68
C LEU A 63 -2.08 -32.32 27.04
N ARG A 64 -1.42 -33.49 27.10
CA ARG A 64 -0.78 -34.01 28.32
C ARG A 64 0.39 -33.14 28.78
N ASN A 65 1.18 -32.61 27.84
CA ASN A 65 2.37 -31.80 28.11
C ASN A 65 2.10 -30.29 28.16
N SER A 66 0.83 -29.89 28.35
CA SER A 66 0.45 -28.48 28.40
C SER A 66 0.57 -27.87 29.79
N PHE A 67 0.85 -26.57 29.86
CA PHE A 67 1.11 -25.84 31.10
C PHE A 67 0.25 -24.56 31.19
N PRO A 68 -1.09 -24.68 31.30
CA PRO A 68 -1.98 -23.52 31.31
C PRO A 68 -1.73 -22.55 32.48
N LYS A 69 -1.13 -23.02 33.58
CA LYS A 69 -0.74 -22.16 34.71
C LYS A 69 0.35 -21.14 34.36
N ALA A 70 1.17 -21.40 33.34
CA ALA A 70 2.23 -20.49 32.88
C ALA A 70 1.72 -19.41 31.91
N LEU A 71 0.43 -19.42 31.55
CA LEU A 71 -0.15 -18.51 30.56
C LEU A 71 0.05 -17.03 30.91
N TYR A 72 -0.37 -16.58 32.09
CA TYR A 72 -0.27 -15.18 32.47
C TYR A 72 1.19 -14.71 32.67
N PRO A 73 2.07 -15.47 33.37
CA PRO A 73 3.49 -15.13 33.43
C PRO A 73 4.13 -15.00 32.04
N PHE A 74 3.82 -15.92 31.12
CA PHE A 74 4.31 -15.87 29.75
C PHE A 74 3.82 -14.62 29.02
N LEU A 75 2.54 -14.27 29.14
CA LEU A 75 1.98 -13.05 28.54
C LEU A 75 2.65 -11.79 29.09
N CYS A 76 2.90 -11.71 30.40
CA CYS A 76 3.63 -10.59 31.00
C CYS A 76 5.04 -10.46 30.42
N VAL A 77 5.79 -11.55 30.33
CA VAL A 77 7.14 -11.55 29.74
C VAL A 77 7.09 -11.14 28.27
N TRP A 78 6.14 -11.67 27.49
CA TRP A 78 6.02 -11.35 26.08
C TRP A 78 5.69 -9.87 25.86
N VAL A 79 4.77 -9.28 26.65
CA VAL A 79 4.47 -7.85 26.60
C VAL A 79 5.70 -7.00 26.94
N VAL A 80 6.49 -7.38 27.96
CA VAL A 80 7.73 -6.68 28.31
C VAL A 80 8.75 -6.74 27.17
N ILE A 81 8.93 -7.90 26.54
CA ILE A 81 9.81 -8.06 25.37
C ILE A 81 9.32 -7.19 24.22
N PHE A 82 8.02 -7.17 23.93
CA PHE A 82 7.44 -6.37 22.85
C PHE A 82 7.63 -4.87 23.09
N ILE A 83 7.36 -4.38 24.30
CA ILE A 83 7.61 -2.98 24.68
C ILE A 83 9.10 -2.63 24.55
N TRP A 84 9.98 -3.54 24.97
CA TRP A 84 11.42 -3.35 24.83
C TRP A 84 11.84 -3.24 23.36
N LEU A 85 11.29 -4.08 22.47
CA LEU A 85 11.57 -4.03 21.03
C LEU A 85 11.02 -2.75 20.38
N ILE A 86 9.84 -2.26 20.76
CA ILE A 86 9.33 -0.94 20.34
C ILE A 86 10.31 0.16 20.76
N ARG A 87 10.81 0.10 22.00
CA ARG A 87 11.82 1.03 22.49
C ARG A 87 13.10 1.01 21.66
N GLN A 88 13.57 -0.18 21.26
CA GLN A 88 14.75 -0.31 20.39
C GLN A 88 14.47 0.20 18.96
N GLN A 89 13.28 0.00 18.42
CA GLN A 89 12.93 0.45 17.08
C GLN A 89 12.86 1.98 16.99
N TYR A 90 12.31 2.67 18.01
CA TYR A 90 11.92 4.08 17.89
C TYR A 90 12.53 5.06 18.89
N TYR A 91 13.19 4.60 19.96
CA TYR A 91 13.59 5.50 21.06
C TYR A 91 15.02 5.31 21.54
N TYR A 92 15.75 4.31 21.04
CA TYR A 92 17.07 3.99 21.54
C TYR A 92 18.08 3.90 20.40
N PHE A 93 18.71 5.03 20.10
CA PHE A 93 19.73 5.13 19.08
C PHE A 93 20.84 6.09 19.51
N THR A 94 22.09 5.67 19.29
CA THR A 94 23.30 6.42 19.63
C THR A 94 24.32 6.27 18.51
N PRO A 95 24.75 7.35 17.84
CA PRO A 95 24.28 8.74 17.98
C PRO A 95 22.83 8.92 17.51
N PRO A 96 22.15 10.03 17.89
CA PRO A 96 20.80 10.33 17.41
C PRO A 96 20.76 10.35 15.89
N HIS A 97 19.77 9.68 15.31
CA HIS A 97 19.50 9.66 13.89
C HIS A 97 17.99 9.63 13.65
N ASP A 98 17.55 10.26 12.58
CA ASP A 98 16.13 10.38 12.28
C ASP A 98 15.68 9.21 11.40
N LEU A 99 14.54 8.62 11.74
CA LEU A 99 13.91 7.58 10.94
C LEU A 99 13.16 8.21 9.77
N ILE A 100 13.48 7.80 8.55
CA ILE A 100 12.87 8.36 7.32
C ILE A 100 12.08 7.28 6.56
N SER A 101 11.10 7.72 5.78
CA SER A 101 10.37 6.85 4.86
C SER A 101 11.25 6.44 3.68
N CYS A 102 10.88 5.36 2.99
CA CYS A 102 11.61 4.89 1.81
C CYS A 102 11.55 5.85 0.61
N THR A 103 10.63 6.81 0.63
CA THR A 103 10.44 7.82 -0.42
C THR A 103 11.00 9.19 -0.03
N ALA A 104 11.65 9.31 1.12
CA ALA A 104 12.25 10.56 1.56
C ALA A 104 13.42 10.94 0.65
N SER A 105 13.41 12.18 0.16
CA SER A 105 14.46 12.83 -0.61
C SER A 105 14.80 14.17 0.05
N PRO A 106 16.02 14.71 -0.17
CA PRO A 106 16.33 16.08 0.22
C PRO A 106 15.35 17.10 -0.35
N TRP A 107 14.99 16.95 -1.62
CA TRP A 107 13.98 17.77 -2.30
C TRP A 107 12.77 16.90 -2.61
N ASP A 108 11.64 17.18 -1.96
CA ASP A 108 10.35 16.64 -2.39
C ASP A 108 9.84 17.52 -3.55
N ASP A 109 10.38 17.23 -4.72
CA ASP A 109 10.39 18.08 -5.90
C ASP A 109 9.09 18.02 -6.70
N TRP A 110 7.99 17.54 -6.12
CA TRP A 110 6.74 17.37 -6.86
C TRP A 110 5.56 18.14 -6.25
N PRO A 111 4.80 18.93 -7.05
CA PRO A 111 4.98 19.19 -8.50
C PRO A 111 6.35 19.82 -8.82
N PRO A 112 6.86 19.71 -10.08
CA PRO A 112 8.25 20.03 -10.44
C PRO A 112 8.77 21.42 -10.05
N ASP A 113 7.85 22.35 -9.79
CA ASP A 113 8.13 23.72 -9.41
C ASP A 113 7.89 24.01 -7.92
N ASN A 114 7.67 22.99 -7.09
CA ASN A 114 7.50 23.13 -5.64
C ASN A 114 8.69 23.84 -4.99
N CYS A 115 9.91 23.52 -5.46
CA CYS A 115 11.15 24.16 -5.00
C CYS A 115 11.36 25.60 -5.53
N GLY A 116 10.44 26.11 -6.35
CA GLY A 116 10.49 27.47 -6.89
C GLY A 116 11.60 27.70 -7.91
N ILE A 117 11.73 28.96 -8.32
CA ILE A 117 12.72 29.38 -9.31
C ILE A 117 14.14 29.00 -8.84
N ASN A 118 14.89 28.30 -9.70
CA ASN A 118 16.23 27.77 -9.44
C ASN A 118 16.36 26.85 -8.21
N GLY A 119 15.25 26.40 -7.62
CA GLY A 119 15.24 25.56 -6.43
C GLY A 119 15.44 26.33 -5.12
N GLU A 120 15.28 27.66 -5.13
CA GLU A 120 15.58 28.52 -3.99
C GLU A 120 14.76 28.17 -2.73
N ARG A 121 13.53 27.67 -2.88
CA ARG A 121 12.68 27.32 -1.71
C ARG A 121 13.16 26.06 -0.99
N CYS A 122 13.86 25.17 -1.68
CA CYS A 122 14.37 23.91 -1.12
C CYS A 122 15.87 24.00 -0.73
N ALA A 123 16.48 25.19 -0.81
CA ALA A 123 17.89 25.38 -0.48
C ALA A 123 18.18 25.07 1.00
N ASP A 124 17.31 25.56 1.89
CA ASP A 124 17.41 25.31 3.34
C ASP A 124 17.14 23.85 3.68
N ASP A 125 16.20 23.20 2.99
CA ASP A 125 15.91 21.78 3.17
C ASP A 125 17.15 20.93 2.91
N LEU A 126 17.85 21.15 1.79
CA LEU A 126 19.07 20.43 1.44
C LEU A 126 20.22 20.71 2.42
N THR A 127 20.47 21.98 2.74
CA THR A 127 21.59 22.37 3.61
C THR A 127 21.38 21.95 5.06
N SER A 128 20.12 21.87 5.52
CA SER A 128 19.76 21.37 6.84
C SER A 128 20.11 19.89 7.06
N LEU A 129 20.39 19.14 5.99
CA LEU A 129 20.80 17.73 6.04
C LEU A 129 22.29 17.53 6.25
N SER A 130 23.11 18.60 6.25
CA SER A 130 24.56 18.49 6.39
C SER A 130 24.93 17.69 7.64
N ASP A 131 25.68 16.60 7.44
CA ASP A 131 26.16 15.68 8.47
C ASP A 131 25.05 15.04 9.32
N ARG A 132 23.79 15.09 8.88
CA ARG A 132 22.70 14.39 9.55
C ARG A 132 22.69 12.92 9.15
N THR A 133 22.51 12.08 10.16
CA THR A 133 22.38 10.64 10.00
C THR A 133 20.92 10.26 9.99
N PHE A 134 20.53 9.48 9.00
CA PHE A 134 19.19 8.95 8.84
C PHE A 134 19.20 7.44 8.89
N ARG A 135 18.13 6.86 9.43
CA ARG A 135 17.89 5.42 9.41
C ARG A 135 16.85 5.08 8.37
N CYS A 136 17.22 4.14 7.52
CA CYS A 136 16.39 3.55 6.49
C CYS A 136 15.91 2.18 6.94
N MET A 137 14.63 1.90 6.71
CA MET A 137 14.03 0.59 7.00
C MET A 137 14.32 -0.43 5.90
N SER A 138 13.97 -1.68 6.18
CA SER A 138 13.95 -2.70 5.16
C SER A 138 12.86 -2.43 4.11
N GLY A 139 12.96 -3.05 2.95
CA GLY A 139 11.92 -2.95 1.91
C GLY A 139 12.01 -1.73 0.99
N CYS A 140 12.87 -0.73 1.27
CA CYS A 140 13.00 0.44 0.40
C CYS A 140 13.47 0.13 -1.03
N LYS A 141 14.07 -1.04 -1.27
CA LYS A 141 14.39 -1.53 -2.63
C LYS A 141 13.15 -1.82 -3.48
N VAL A 142 12.05 -2.25 -2.86
CA VAL A 142 10.81 -2.64 -3.56
C VAL A 142 9.74 -1.55 -3.52
N THR A 143 9.98 -0.45 -2.80
CA THR A 143 9.13 0.75 -2.84
C THR A 143 9.19 1.36 -4.23
N ARG A 144 8.05 1.53 -4.88
CA ARG A 144 7.98 2.02 -6.26
C ARG A 144 7.36 3.40 -6.30
N LEU A 145 7.85 4.20 -7.24
CA LEU A 145 7.26 5.49 -7.56
C LEU A 145 5.78 5.30 -7.92
N GLY A 146 4.93 6.07 -7.23
CA GLY A 146 3.48 5.90 -7.29
C GLY A 146 2.85 6.47 -8.55
N ASN A 147 3.39 7.58 -9.04
CA ASN A 147 2.98 8.27 -10.26
C ASN A 147 4.23 8.62 -11.06
N GLU A 148 4.09 8.65 -12.38
CA GLU A 148 5.24 8.84 -13.26
C GLU A 148 5.91 10.19 -13.11
N ARG A 149 7.23 10.21 -13.29
CA ARG A 149 8.05 11.42 -13.28
C ARG A 149 8.92 11.49 -14.52
N TRP A 150 9.20 12.71 -14.95
CA TRP A 150 10.15 12.99 -16.02
C TRP A 150 11.50 13.37 -15.41
N VAL A 151 12.57 12.74 -15.90
CA VAL A 151 13.95 13.12 -15.64
C VAL A 151 14.59 13.48 -16.96
N GLY A 152 14.70 14.77 -17.26
CA GLY A 152 14.96 15.27 -18.60
C GLY A 152 13.90 14.78 -19.58
N ASN A 153 14.27 13.85 -20.47
CA ASN A 153 13.36 13.21 -21.42
C ASN A 153 13.12 11.72 -21.14
N GLU A 154 13.58 11.21 -20.00
CA GLU A 154 13.34 9.84 -19.57
C GLU A 154 12.10 9.78 -18.67
N ARG A 155 11.19 8.86 -18.99
CA ARG A 155 9.97 8.60 -18.21
C ARG A 155 10.26 7.54 -17.16
N VAL A 156 10.31 7.95 -15.90
CA VAL A 156 10.55 7.08 -14.74
C VAL A 156 9.20 6.72 -14.12
N ASN A 157 8.85 5.43 -14.08
CA ASN A 157 7.60 4.97 -13.49
C ASN A 157 7.76 3.56 -12.90
N GLY A 158 7.12 3.30 -11.76
CA GLY A 158 7.05 1.95 -11.17
C GLY A 158 8.38 1.42 -10.64
N VAL A 159 9.36 2.29 -10.40
CA VAL A 159 10.70 1.97 -9.87
C VAL A 159 11.05 2.92 -8.72
N PRO A 160 11.99 2.58 -7.81
CA PRO A 160 12.54 3.55 -6.86
C PRO A 160 13.21 4.72 -7.60
N LEU A 161 12.96 5.96 -7.16
CA LEU A 161 13.53 7.15 -7.81
C LEU A 161 15.00 7.34 -7.38
N VAL A 162 15.93 7.09 -8.30
CA VAL A 162 17.37 7.27 -8.11
C VAL A 162 17.95 7.88 -9.38
N ILE A 163 18.62 9.03 -9.26
CA ILE A 163 19.18 9.77 -10.39
C ILE A 163 20.66 10.00 -10.12
N GLY A 164 21.52 9.44 -10.98
CA GLY A 164 22.98 9.46 -10.81
C GLY A 164 23.56 8.30 -10.00
N GLY A 165 24.67 8.55 -9.30
CA GLY A 165 25.37 7.57 -8.46
C GLY A 165 26.32 6.63 -9.18
N GLY A 166 26.44 6.71 -10.51
CA GLY A 166 27.36 5.90 -11.31
C GLY A 166 28.79 6.48 -11.43
N ASP A 167 29.03 7.68 -10.90
CA ASP A 167 30.34 8.29 -10.79
C ASP A 167 31.15 7.74 -9.59
N MET A 168 32.44 8.06 -9.53
CA MET A 168 33.34 7.56 -8.48
C MET A 168 32.93 7.98 -7.05
N ASN A 169 32.24 9.11 -6.92
CA ASN A 169 31.81 9.64 -5.62
C ASN A 169 30.37 9.26 -5.26
N HIS A 170 29.68 8.51 -6.13
CA HIS A 170 28.25 8.19 -5.97
C HIS A 170 27.40 9.45 -5.71
N THR A 171 27.48 10.42 -6.60
CA THR A 171 26.76 11.69 -6.53
C THR A 171 25.34 11.53 -7.06
N TYR A 172 24.36 11.84 -6.21
CA TYR A 172 22.93 11.74 -6.53
C TYR A 172 22.29 13.12 -6.62
N ARG A 173 21.27 13.24 -7.48
CA ARG A 173 20.46 14.46 -7.59
C ARG A 173 19.56 14.59 -6.35
N ALA A 174 19.30 15.81 -5.87
CA ALA A 174 18.63 16.06 -4.59
C ALA A 174 17.18 15.54 -4.48
N ASP A 175 16.55 15.19 -5.58
CA ASP A 175 15.23 14.54 -5.67
C ASP A 175 15.30 12.99 -5.65
N SER A 176 16.50 12.41 -5.58
CA SER A 176 16.67 10.96 -5.41
C SER A 176 16.28 10.52 -3.99
N TRP A 177 15.62 9.37 -3.87
CA TRP A 177 15.26 8.80 -2.57
C TRP A 177 16.50 8.30 -1.82
N ILE A 178 16.72 8.82 -0.61
CA ILE A 178 17.94 8.60 0.20
C ILE A 178 18.18 7.11 0.43
N CYS A 179 17.15 6.38 0.84
CA CYS A 179 17.28 4.95 1.17
C CYS A 179 17.51 4.08 -0.07
N ALA A 180 16.92 4.43 -1.21
CA ALA A 180 17.19 3.73 -2.47
C ALA A 180 18.61 4.02 -2.97
N ALA A 181 19.06 5.27 -2.91
CA ALA A 181 20.43 5.67 -3.21
C ALA A 181 21.46 4.97 -2.31
N ALA A 182 21.18 4.84 -1.00
CA ALA A 182 22.03 4.13 -0.05
C ALA A 182 22.17 2.63 -0.35
N ILE A 183 21.09 1.98 -0.78
CA ILE A 183 21.14 0.57 -1.24
C ILE A 183 21.91 0.48 -2.55
N HIS A 184 21.67 1.42 -3.48
CA HIS A 184 22.34 1.46 -4.78
C HIS A 184 23.87 1.58 -4.63
N SER A 185 24.37 2.44 -3.74
CA SER A 185 25.81 2.57 -3.41
C SER A 185 26.35 1.53 -2.42
N ASN A 186 25.60 0.46 -2.11
CA ASN A 186 26.00 -0.61 -1.18
C ASN A 186 26.31 -0.16 0.25
N LEU A 187 25.77 0.97 0.70
CA LEU A 187 26.01 1.47 2.05
C LEU A 187 25.14 0.74 3.07
N ILE A 188 23.94 0.31 2.70
CA ILE A 188 23.00 -0.37 3.61
C ILE A 188 22.41 -1.64 2.99
N SER A 189 21.89 -2.52 3.84
CA SER A 189 21.24 -3.74 3.40
C SER A 189 19.81 -3.49 2.92
N SER A 190 19.46 -4.01 1.75
CA SER A 190 18.06 -3.98 1.27
C SER A 190 17.07 -4.75 2.17
N SER A 191 17.56 -5.72 2.97
CA SER A 191 16.72 -6.58 3.81
C SER A 191 16.71 -6.20 5.29
N LEU A 192 17.74 -5.52 5.78
CA LEU A 192 17.84 -5.10 7.19
C LEU A 192 17.80 -3.57 7.36
N GLY A 193 17.76 -2.82 6.26
CA GLY A 193 17.94 -1.38 6.31
C GLY A 193 19.35 -1.00 6.77
N GLY A 194 19.47 0.19 7.33
CA GLY A 194 20.73 0.70 7.89
C GLY A 194 20.70 2.20 8.11
N CYS A 195 21.82 2.76 8.57
CA CYS A 195 21.98 4.20 8.73
C CYS A 195 22.95 4.78 7.70
N VAL A 196 22.64 5.98 7.22
CA VAL A 196 23.49 6.75 6.32
C VAL A 196 23.56 8.19 6.74
N THR A 197 24.72 8.81 6.56
CA THR A 197 24.88 10.26 6.67
C THR A 197 24.78 10.88 5.29
N VAL A 198 23.96 11.93 5.17
CA VAL A 198 23.81 12.71 3.94
C VAL A 198 24.86 13.82 3.92
N HIS A 199 25.54 13.94 2.79
CA HIS A 199 26.55 14.96 2.52
C HIS A 199 26.08 15.81 1.35
N PRO A 200 25.33 16.90 1.60
CA PRO A 200 24.89 17.82 0.55
C PRO A 200 26.09 18.47 -0.15
N LEU A 201 26.00 18.60 -1.46
CA LEU A 201 26.90 19.49 -2.21
C LEU A 201 26.46 20.94 -1.97
N PRO A 202 27.38 21.92 -2.04
CA PRO A 202 27.03 23.31 -1.84
C PRO A 202 25.94 23.75 -2.84
N TYR A 203 24.87 24.36 -2.34
CA TYR A 203 23.88 25.02 -3.18
C TYR A 203 24.33 26.47 -3.46
N PRO A 204 24.21 27.00 -4.70
CA PRO A 204 23.81 26.35 -5.94
C PRO A 204 25.04 25.89 -6.75
N ALA A 205 26.10 25.37 -6.14
CA ALA A 205 27.21 24.79 -6.92
C ALA A 205 26.78 23.49 -7.62
N GLY A 206 25.93 22.69 -6.97
CA GLY A 206 25.24 21.54 -7.56
C GLY A 206 26.17 20.51 -8.21
N HIS A 207 25.64 19.80 -9.19
CA HIS A 207 26.41 18.86 -10.00
C HIS A 207 25.88 18.79 -11.44
N SER A 208 26.69 18.30 -12.37
CA SER A 208 26.30 18.05 -13.76
C SER A 208 26.75 16.64 -14.13
N ASN A 209 26.13 16.05 -15.14
CA ASN A 209 26.50 14.71 -15.61
C ASN A 209 26.32 13.61 -14.55
N PHE A 210 25.10 13.50 -14.01
CA PHE A 210 24.69 12.38 -13.16
C PHE A 210 24.67 11.09 -14.01
N ILE A 211 25.64 10.21 -13.74
CA ILE A 211 25.85 8.97 -14.50
C ILE A 211 24.90 7.88 -14.00
N SER A 212 24.17 7.24 -14.93
CA SER A 212 23.37 6.05 -14.63
C SER A 212 24.24 4.83 -14.37
N SER A 213 23.82 3.98 -13.44
CA SER A 213 24.38 2.64 -13.25
C SER A 213 23.33 1.66 -12.74
N ALA A 214 23.62 0.37 -12.85
CA ALA A 214 22.83 -0.69 -12.24
C ALA A 214 23.65 -1.37 -11.13
N ALA A 215 23.19 -1.25 -9.89
CA ALA A 215 23.88 -1.78 -8.71
C ALA A 215 22.87 -2.28 -7.67
N HIS A 216 23.17 -3.41 -7.02
CA HIS A 216 22.38 -3.99 -5.92
C HIS A 216 20.89 -4.24 -6.27
N GLY A 217 20.60 -4.43 -7.56
CA GLY A 217 19.25 -4.63 -8.10
C GLY A 217 18.40 -3.36 -8.14
N LEU A 218 19.04 -2.20 -8.16
CA LEU A 218 18.47 -0.90 -8.50
C LEU A 218 19.17 -0.38 -9.76
N THR A 219 18.44 0.35 -10.60
CA THR A 219 19.00 1.04 -11.77
C THR A 219 18.68 2.51 -11.61
N SER A 220 19.69 3.37 -11.70
CA SER A 220 19.50 4.82 -11.64
C SER A 220 19.30 5.42 -13.03
N THR A 221 18.60 6.54 -13.09
CA THR A 221 18.42 7.32 -14.33
C THR A 221 19.57 8.30 -14.51
N ALA A 222 20.00 8.52 -15.75
CA ALA A 222 21.05 9.49 -16.08
C ALA A 222 20.46 10.89 -16.23
N PHE A 223 21.23 11.91 -15.86
CA PHE A 223 20.88 13.30 -16.12
C PHE A 223 22.12 14.12 -16.46
N SER A 224 22.25 14.52 -17.73
CA SER A 224 23.48 15.16 -18.22
C SER A 224 23.64 16.62 -17.80
N GLN A 225 22.52 17.32 -17.58
CA GLN A 225 22.52 18.76 -17.33
C GLN A 225 22.90 19.11 -15.90
N TYR A 226 23.26 20.38 -15.73
CA TYR A 226 23.47 20.95 -14.41
C TYR A 226 22.16 20.93 -13.60
N PHE A 227 22.25 20.50 -12.35
CA PHE A 227 21.18 20.60 -11.37
C PHE A 227 21.73 21.17 -10.05
N PRO A 228 21.06 22.17 -9.45
CA PRO A 228 21.59 22.93 -8.31
C PRO A 228 21.66 22.16 -6.99
N GLY A 229 20.83 21.13 -6.81
CA GLY A 229 20.81 20.28 -5.61
C GLY A 229 21.42 18.89 -5.85
N ALA A 230 22.45 18.53 -5.09
CA ALA A 230 23.03 17.20 -5.15
C ALA A 230 23.54 16.76 -3.77
N PHE A 231 23.71 15.46 -3.58
CA PHE A 231 24.27 14.90 -2.36
C PHE A 231 25.08 13.63 -2.61
N THR A 232 25.95 13.31 -1.66
CA THR A 232 26.61 12.01 -1.53
C THR A 232 26.22 11.38 -0.20
N LEU A 233 26.52 10.09 -0.04
CA LEU A 233 26.18 9.34 1.15
C LEU A 233 27.42 8.66 1.73
N SER A 234 27.43 8.51 3.05
CA SER A 234 28.41 7.66 3.74
C SER A 234 27.73 6.72 4.71
N HIS A 235 28.29 5.52 4.86
CA HIS A 235 27.78 4.53 5.79
C HIS A 235 28.22 4.87 7.21
N VAL A 236 27.32 4.65 8.16
CA VAL A 236 27.63 4.74 9.59
C VAL A 236 27.41 3.35 10.21
N ILE A 237 28.32 2.94 11.10
CA ILE A 237 28.19 1.69 11.87
C ILE A 237 27.84 1.96 13.35
N PRO A 238 26.70 2.60 13.70
CA PRO A 238 26.30 2.71 15.09
C PRO A 238 25.32 1.60 15.50
N SER A 239 25.10 1.50 16.80
CA SER A 239 24.04 0.69 17.39
C SER A 239 22.66 1.23 17.02
N GLY A 240 21.72 0.35 16.68
CA GLY A 240 20.30 0.70 16.47
C GLY A 240 19.89 0.99 15.03
N CYS A 241 20.72 0.68 14.03
CA CYS A 241 20.43 0.97 12.63
C CYS A 241 19.60 -0.08 11.89
N TRP A 242 19.54 -1.30 12.41
CA TRP A 242 18.78 -2.38 11.76
C TRP A 242 17.30 -2.19 11.96
N ASP A 243 16.53 -2.35 10.90
CA ASP A 243 15.10 -2.51 11.00
C ASP A 243 14.76 -3.81 11.76
N LEU A 244 14.01 -3.68 12.86
CA LEU A 244 13.63 -4.80 13.71
C LEU A 244 12.39 -5.54 13.21
N HIS A 245 11.75 -5.11 12.10
CA HIS A 245 10.53 -5.71 11.56
C HIS A 245 10.56 -7.25 11.54
N PHE A 246 11.51 -7.85 10.82
CA PHE A 246 11.60 -9.31 10.71
C PHE A 246 11.95 -10.00 12.02
N ILE A 247 12.71 -9.34 12.90
CA ILE A 247 13.07 -9.88 14.22
C ILE A 247 11.82 -9.95 15.10
N VAL A 248 11.05 -8.86 15.15
CA VAL A 248 9.82 -8.76 15.95
C VAL A 248 8.75 -9.71 15.42
N MET A 249 8.60 -9.79 14.09
CA MET A 249 7.74 -10.79 13.45
C MET A 249 8.11 -12.20 13.89
N GLY A 250 9.39 -12.57 13.84
CA GLY A 250 9.88 -13.88 14.25
C GLY A 250 9.62 -14.18 15.73
N VAL A 251 9.92 -13.24 16.63
CA VAL A 251 9.66 -13.36 18.06
C VAL A 251 8.17 -13.55 18.32
N ASN A 252 7.32 -12.71 17.73
CA ASN A 252 5.88 -12.78 17.90
C ASN A 252 5.29 -14.08 17.33
N ALA A 253 5.81 -14.58 16.21
CA ALA A 253 5.39 -15.85 15.63
C ALA A 253 5.75 -17.04 16.52
N VAL A 254 6.97 -17.06 17.08
CA VAL A 254 7.40 -18.10 18.02
C VAL A 254 6.59 -18.03 19.32
N CYS A 255 6.36 -16.83 19.86
CA CYS A 255 5.56 -16.67 21.07
C CYS A 255 4.11 -17.13 20.88
N LEU A 256 3.49 -16.77 19.74
CA LEU A 256 2.15 -17.23 19.39
C LEU A 256 2.10 -18.75 19.24
N LEU A 257 3.11 -19.34 18.59
CA LEU A 257 3.24 -20.80 18.45
C LEU A 257 3.32 -21.50 19.82
N ILE A 258 4.18 -21.02 20.73
CA ILE A 258 4.32 -21.57 22.09
C ILE A 258 2.99 -21.46 22.85
N LEU A 259 2.34 -20.29 22.78
CA LEU A 259 1.08 -20.01 23.45
C LEU A 259 -0.02 -20.97 22.99
N THR A 260 -0.16 -21.17 21.68
CA THR A 260 -1.19 -22.07 21.12
C THR A 260 -0.88 -23.54 21.36
N LEU A 261 0.39 -23.96 21.27
CA LEU A 261 0.77 -25.37 21.46
C LEU A 261 0.73 -25.81 22.91
N PHE A 262 1.24 -25.00 23.84
CA PHE A 262 1.56 -25.45 25.20
C PHE A 262 0.73 -24.76 26.29
N LEU A 263 0.28 -23.51 26.08
CA LEU A 263 -0.37 -22.73 27.13
C LEU A 263 -1.90 -22.77 27.08
N ARG A 264 -2.49 -23.22 25.96
CA ARG A 264 -3.93 -23.50 25.78
C ARG A 264 -4.83 -22.38 26.33
N PRO A 265 -4.69 -21.14 25.84
CA PRO A 265 -5.57 -20.05 26.25
C PRO A 265 -7.04 -20.39 25.96
N PRO A 266 -7.98 -19.77 26.69
CA PRO A 266 -9.38 -19.71 26.24
C PRO A 266 -9.48 -19.14 24.82
N SER A 267 -10.39 -19.67 24.00
CA SER A 267 -10.52 -19.27 22.59
C SER A 267 -10.78 -17.78 22.40
N SER A 268 -11.51 -17.14 23.32
CA SER A 268 -11.71 -15.69 23.33
C SER A 268 -10.41 -14.92 23.57
N LEU A 269 -9.58 -15.37 24.52
CA LEU A 269 -8.28 -14.74 24.79
C LEU A 269 -7.32 -14.91 23.61
N LEU A 270 -7.30 -16.09 22.98
CA LEU A 270 -6.51 -16.31 21.76
C LEU A 270 -6.92 -15.34 20.65
N PHE A 271 -8.22 -15.17 20.41
CA PHE A 271 -8.72 -14.21 19.44
C PHE A 271 -8.31 -12.77 19.78
N THR A 272 -8.46 -12.34 21.04
CA THR A 272 -8.02 -11.01 21.48
C THR A 272 -6.53 -10.80 21.26
N ILE A 273 -5.70 -11.82 21.52
CA ILE A 273 -4.26 -11.77 21.25
C ILE A 273 -4.01 -11.58 19.75
N LEU A 274 -4.64 -12.37 18.88
CA LEU A 274 -4.49 -12.22 17.41
C LEU A 274 -4.91 -10.83 16.93
N LEU A 275 -6.01 -10.31 17.47
CA LEU A 275 -6.52 -9.00 17.11
C LEU A 275 -5.54 -7.88 17.51
N VAL A 276 -5.15 -7.85 18.79
CA VAL A 276 -4.31 -6.78 19.35
C VAL A 276 -2.88 -6.89 18.82
N LEU A 277 -2.29 -8.10 18.85
CA LEU A 277 -0.95 -8.34 18.32
C LEU A 277 -0.85 -7.94 16.86
N GLY A 278 -1.84 -8.30 16.03
CA GLY A 278 -1.79 -8.05 14.60
C GLY A 278 -1.88 -6.57 14.30
N TYR A 279 -2.77 -5.84 14.98
CA TYR A 279 -2.88 -4.40 14.86
C TYR A 279 -1.56 -3.69 15.19
N PHE A 280 -0.95 -4.02 16.34
CA PHE A 280 0.32 -3.41 16.75
C PHE A 280 1.50 -3.87 15.89
N GLN A 281 1.54 -5.13 15.44
CA GLN A 281 2.58 -5.63 14.53
C GLN A 281 2.59 -4.81 13.23
N ILE A 282 1.42 -4.58 12.63
CA ILE A 282 1.29 -3.84 11.37
C ILE A 282 1.65 -2.37 11.58
N THR A 283 1.01 -1.71 12.55
CA THR A 283 1.13 -0.26 12.75
C THR A 283 2.46 0.19 13.36
N LEU A 284 3.22 -0.72 13.99
CA LEU A 284 4.51 -0.41 14.61
C LEU A 284 5.70 -1.10 13.95
N PHE A 285 5.53 -2.05 13.02
CA PHE A 285 6.68 -2.75 12.45
C PHE A 285 6.52 -3.05 10.97
N SER A 286 5.41 -3.66 10.55
CA SER A 286 5.32 -4.23 9.20
C SER A 286 5.03 -3.21 8.10
N ASP A 287 4.13 -2.25 8.35
CA ASP A 287 3.77 -1.21 7.37
C ASP A 287 3.27 0.03 8.13
N VAL A 288 4.22 0.70 8.76
CA VAL A 288 3.97 1.83 9.67
C VAL A 288 3.47 3.03 8.86
N PRO A 289 2.31 3.62 9.21
CA PRO A 289 1.74 4.72 8.41
C PRO A 289 2.55 6.02 8.44
N HIS A 290 3.23 6.30 9.55
CA HIS A 290 3.99 7.54 9.77
C HIS A 290 5.30 7.24 10.51
N PHE A 291 6.38 7.93 10.15
CA PHE A 291 7.68 7.78 10.80
C PHE A 291 8.09 9.06 11.54
N PRO A 292 8.33 8.99 12.87
CA PRO A 292 8.03 7.88 13.78
C PRO A 292 6.52 7.64 13.95
N PRO A 293 6.09 6.50 14.54
CA PRO A 293 4.67 6.21 14.74
C PRO A 293 3.96 7.30 15.55
N ASP A 294 2.82 7.77 15.05
CA ASP A 294 1.92 8.65 15.79
C ASP A 294 1.03 7.85 16.74
N TRP A 295 1.30 7.96 18.04
CA TRP A 295 0.53 7.29 19.08
C TRP A 295 -0.91 7.76 19.16
N GLN A 296 -1.20 9.02 18.82
CA GLN A 296 -2.57 9.54 18.86
C GLN A 296 -3.43 8.82 17.82
N SER A 297 -2.98 8.79 16.56
CA SER A 297 -3.66 8.07 15.49
C SER A 297 -3.74 6.57 15.76
N LEU A 298 -2.66 5.97 16.28
CA LEU A 298 -2.61 4.55 16.60
C LEU A 298 -3.66 4.15 17.64
N PHE A 299 -3.73 4.83 18.78
CA PHE A 299 -4.72 4.51 19.81
C PHE A 299 -6.13 4.95 19.44
N GLY A 300 -6.28 6.00 18.62
CA GLY A 300 -7.55 6.39 18.02
C GLY A 300 -8.15 5.28 17.13
N GLY A 301 -7.31 4.60 16.33
CA GLY A 301 -7.72 3.48 15.49
C GLY A 301 -8.04 2.19 16.25
N LEU A 302 -7.45 1.99 17.44
CA LEU A 302 -7.60 0.75 18.21
C LEU A 302 -9.04 0.49 18.66
N ILE A 303 -9.78 1.52 19.08
CA ILE A 303 -11.16 1.35 19.59
C ILE A 303 -12.10 0.79 18.51
N PRO A 304 -12.21 1.38 17.31
CA PRO A 304 -12.95 0.79 16.19
C PRO A 304 -12.51 -0.64 15.85
N VAL A 305 -11.21 -0.92 15.91
CA VAL A 305 -10.65 -2.27 15.67
C VAL A 305 -11.16 -3.26 16.72
N LEU A 306 -11.18 -2.89 18.01
CA LEU A 306 -11.69 -3.76 19.07
C LEU A 306 -13.20 -4.04 18.93
N ILE A 307 -13.99 -3.03 18.59
CA ILE A 307 -15.45 -3.17 18.38
C ILE A 307 -15.74 -4.06 17.17
N THR A 308 -15.06 -3.80 16.06
CA THR A 308 -15.21 -4.61 14.83
C THR A 308 -14.67 -6.02 15.03
N GLY A 309 -13.57 -6.16 15.77
CA GLY A 309 -13.03 -7.44 16.19
C GLY A 309 -14.01 -8.25 17.02
N TYR A 310 -14.75 -7.61 17.94
CA TYR A 310 -15.84 -8.28 18.66
C TYR A 310 -16.94 -8.78 17.72
N TRP A 311 -17.30 -8.00 16.69
CA TRP A 311 -18.20 -8.46 15.64
C TRP A 311 -17.62 -9.67 14.91
N ILE A 312 -16.38 -9.60 14.41
CA ILE A 312 -15.67 -10.72 13.73
C ILE A 312 -15.68 -11.99 14.59
N TRP A 313 -15.39 -11.85 15.89
CA TRP A 313 -15.45 -12.94 16.86
C TRP A 313 -16.81 -13.63 16.87
N LYS A 314 -17.87 -12.84 17.01
CA LYS A 314 -19.25 -13.33 17.08
C LYS A 314 -19.72 -13.94 15.75
N GLN A 315 -19.24 -13.44 14.61
CA GLN A 315 -19.67 -13.93 13.29
C GLN A 315 -19.01 -15.25 12.90
N ALA A 316 -17.76 -15.48 13.26
CA ALA A 316 -16.98 -16.57 12.64
C ALA A 316 -16.00 -17.26 13.61
N PHE A 317 -15.16 -16.51 14.32
CA PHE A 317 -14.05 -17.09 15.09
C PHE A 317 -14.49 -17.87 16.32
N VAL A 318 -15.62 -17.52 16.94
CA VAL A 318 -16.16 -18.28 18.08
C VAL A 318 -16.41 -19.75 17.70
N ILE A 319 -16.80 -20.01 16.46
CA ILE A 319 -17.13 -21.36 15.98
C ILE A 319 -15.85 -22.16 15.75
N THR A 320 -14.94 -21.61 14.94
CA THR A 320 -13.69 -22.29 14.55
C THR A 320 -12.75 -22.48 15.73
N LEU A 321 -12.53 -21.45 16.55
CA LEU A 321 -11.60 -21.52 17.67
C LEU A 321 -12.10 -22.38 18.82
N LEU A 322 -13.42 -22.54 19.01
CA LEU A 322 -13.95 -23.51 19.98
C LEU A 322 -13.81 -24.94 19.44
N HIS A 323 -14.14 -25.18 18.17
CA HIS A 323 -14.06 -26.52 17.57
C HIS A 323 -12.64 -27.11 17.58
N PHE A 324 -11.63 -26.28 17.34
CA PHE A 324 -10.21 -26.70 17.31
C PHE A 324 -9.47 -26.49 18.64
N ARG A 325 -10.15 -26.12 19.73
CA ARG A 325 -9.52 -25.83 21.03
C ARG A 325 -8.70 -27.00 21.58
N ASP A 326 -9.21 -28.21 21.43
CA ASP A 326 -8.53 -29.44 21.89
C ASP A 326 -7.53 -30.00 20.86
N ALA A 327 -7.23 -29.21 19.82
CA ALA A 327 -6.38 -29.59 18.71
C ALA A 327 -5.20 -28.64 18.53
N PRO A 328 -4.35 -28.43 19.55
CA PRO A 328 -3.37 -27.34 19.60
C PRO A 328 -2.42 -27.33 18.40
N PHE A 329 -1.98 -28.49 17.89
CA PHE A 329 -1.13 -28.55 16.71
C PHE A 329 -1.86 -28.09 15.44
N THR A 330 -3.09 -28.58 15.24
CA THR A 330 -3.92 -28.19 14.10
C THR A 330 -4.26 -26.71 14.16
N LEU A 331 -4.59 -26.21 15.35
CA LEU A 331 -4.87 -24.81 15.60
C LEU A 331 -3.64 -23.96 15.28
N ALA A 332 -2.50 -24.23 15.91
CA ALA A 332 -1.27 -23.46 15.73
C ALA A 332 -0.80 -23.43 14.27
N LEU A 333 -0.82 -24.58 13.57
CA LEU A 333 -0.37 -24.65 12.18
C LEU A 333 -1.29 -23.88 11.23
N TRP A 334 -2.60 -24.18 11.21
CA TRP A 334 -3.51 -23.61 10.21
C TRP A 334 -3.88 -22.16 10.51
N GLN A 335 -4.16 -21.84 11.78
CA GLN A 335 -4.47 -20.47 12.18
C GLN A 335 -3.21 -19.61 12.13
N GLY A 336 -2.05 -20.12 12.57
CA GLY A 336 -0.78 -19.40 12.47
C GLY A 336 -0.36 -19.12 11.04
N ALA A 337 -0.43 -20.11 10.15
CA ALA A 337 -0.08 -19.94 8.73
C ALA A 337 -0.95 -18.90 8.04
N GLY A 338 -2.27 -18.96 8.23
CA GLY A 338 -3.17 -17.96 7.67
C GLY A 338 -2.92 -16.57 8.24
N TYR A 339 -2.83 -16.48 9.56
CA TYR A 339 -2.65 -15.21 10.28
C TYR A 339 -1.39 -14.45 9.85
N TRP A 340 -0.22 -15.10 9.85
CA TRP A 340 1.03 -14.43 9.52
C TRP A 340 1.12 -14.02 8.06
N VAL A 341 0.57 -14.82 7.13
CA VAL A 341 0.49 -14.43 5.71
C VAL A 341 -0.44 -13.22 5.53
N GLY A 342 -1.52 -13.11 6.32
CA GLY A 342 -2.42 -11.98 6.27
C GLY A 342 -1.83 -10.71 6.92
N VAL A 343 -1.19 -10.84 8.08
CA VAL A 343 -0.55 -9.72 8.80
C VAL A 343 0.63 -9.14 8.02
N GLU A 344 1.40 -9.98 7.31
CA GLU A 344 2.53 -9.58 6.48
C GLU A 344 2.16 -9.45 5.00
N SER A 345 0.89 -9.12 4.71
CA SER A 345 0.40 -9.14 3.34
C SER A 345 1.13 -8.13 2.43
N SER A 346 1.49 -6.96 2.93
CA SER A 346 2.30 -5.98 2.20
C SER A 346 3.66 -6.56 1.80
N THR A 347 4.36 -7.19 2.73
CA THR A 347 5.68 -7.83 2.53
C THR A 347 5.60 -9.01 1.56
N VAL A 348 4.59 -9.86 1.71
CA VAL A 348 4.42 -11.07 0.87
C VAL A 348 3.98 -10.67 -0.54
N PHE A 349 3.02 -9.74 -0.66
CA PHE A 349 2.42 -9.40 -1.94
C PHE A 349 3.23 -8.40 -2.77
N ALA A 350 4.12 -7.61 -2.15
CA ALA A 350 5.09 -6.79 -2.88
C ALA A 350 6.00 -7.59 -3.82
N ARG A 351 6.11 -8.91 -3.61
CA ARG A 351 6.90 -9.84 -4.43
C ARG A 351 6.11 -10.50 -5.55
N PHE A 352 4.78 -10.36 -5.56
CA PHE A 352 3.98 -10.86 -6.67
C PHE A 352 4.09 -9.91 -7.87
N PRO A 353 4.10 -10.44 -9.10
CA PRO A 353 4.20 -9.63 -10.31
C PRO A 353 2.88 -8.92 -10.66
N ILE A 354 2.14 -8.45 -9.65
CA ILE A 354 0.88 -7.71 -9.78
C ILE A 354 1.00 -6.48 -8.86
N SER A 355 1.23 -5.31 -9.44
CA SER A 355 1.36 -4.05 -8.69
C SER A 355 0.00 -3.40 -8.47
N ARG A 356 -0.75 -3.10 -9.55
CA ARG A 356 -2.06 -2.43 -9.47
C ARG A 356 -3.02 -2.98 -10.51
N LEU A 357 -3.81 -3.96 -10.11
CA LEU A 357 -4.84 -4.53 -10.97
C LEU A 357 -5.87 -3.45 -11.36
N GLY A 358 -6.02 -3.22 -12.67
CA GLY A 358 -6.95 -2.23 -13.23
C GLY A 358 -6.36 -0.84 -13.48
N TYR A 359 -5.11 -0.58 -13.07
CA TYR A 359 -4.41 0.69 -13.33
C TYR A 359 -3.15 0.49 -14.19
N ASP A 360 -2.34 -0.53 -13.87
CA ASP A 360 -1.11 -0.81 -14.61
C ASP A 360 -1.36 -1.86 -15.71
N THR A 361 -0.59 -1.78 -16.79
CA THR A 361 -0.54 -2.86 -17.78
C THR A 361 0.06 -4.13 -17.15
N LEU A 362 -0.59 -5.28 -17.38
CA LEU A 362 -0.12 -6.56 -16.83
C LEU A 362 1.02 -7.11 -17.68
N THR A 363 2.16 -7.38 -17.03
CA THR A 363 3.24 -8.18 -17.63
C THR A 363 2.76 -9.62 -17.88
N PRO A 364 3.42 -10.40 -18.76
CA PRO A 364 3.07 -11.82 -18.96
C PRO A 364 3.08 -12.63 -17.67
N SER A 365 4.05 -12.36 -16.78
CA SER A 365 4.11 -12.95 -15.43
C SER A 365 2.96 -12.51 -14.54
N GLY A 366 2.55 -11.23 -14.62
CA GLY A 366 1.41 -10.70 -13.87
C GLY A 366 0.09 -11.31 -14.31
N LEU A 367 -0.11 -11.48 -15.61
CA LEU A 367 -1.29 -12.16 -16.17
C LEU A 367 -1.36 -13.61 -15.70
N LEU A 368 -0.24 -14.35 -15.77
CA LEU A 368 -0.18 -15.73 -15.28
C LEU A 368 -0.52 -15.81 -13.79
N ALA A 369 0.08 -14.94 -12.97
CA ALA A 369 -0.21 -14.88 -11.54
C ALA A 369 -1.70 -14.57 -11.28
N LEU A 370 -2.29 -13.63 -12.02
CA LEU A 370 -3.71 -13.29 -11.91
C LEU A 370 -4.61 -14.49 -12.22
N VAL A 371 -4.34 -15.20 -13.32
CA VAL A 371 -5.11 -16.41 -13.69
C VAL A 371 -5.05 -17.47 -12.59
N ILE A 372 -3.86 -17.73 -12.05
CA ILE A 372 -3.68 -18.70 -10.95
C ILE A 372 -4.48 -18.28 -9.71
N ILE A 373 -4.39 -17.01 -9.31
CA ILE A 373 -5.13 -16.47 -8.16
C ILE A 373 -6.64 -16.60 -8.38
N VAL A 374 -7.14 -16.22 -9.55
CA VAL A 374 -8.56 -16.29 -9.89
C VAL A 374 -9.05 -17.74 -9.83
N VAL A 375 -8.33 -18.69 -10.44
CA VAL A 375 -8.69 -20.12 -10.39
C VAL A 375 -8.70 -20.63 -8.95
N LEU A 376 -7.70 -20.29 -8.15
CA LEU A 376 -7.62 -20.68 -6.74
C LEU A 376 -8.80 -20.13 -5.93
N ILE A 377 -9.16 -18.86 -6.12
CA ILE A 377 -10.33 -18.24 -5.48
C ILE A 377 -11.61 -19.00 -5.86
N HIS A 378 -11.81 -19.32 -7.15
CA HIS A 378 -13.00 -20.06 -7.59
C HIS A 378 -13.09 -21.45 -6.96
N VAL A 379 -11.97 -22.18 -6.86
CA VAL A 379 -11.92 -23.50 -6.21
C VAL A 379 -12.27 -23.39 -4.73
N VAL A 380 -11.66 -22.43 -4.02
CA VAL A 380 -11.90 -22.20 -2.59
C VAL A 380 -13.36 -21.80 -2.32
N VAL A 381 -13.88 -20.83 -3.09
CA VAL A 381 -15.27 -20.37 -2.99
C VAL A 381 -16.24 -21.50 -3.33
N GLY A 382 -15.97 -22.28 -4.38
CA GLY A 382 -16.80 -23.43 -4.76
C GLY A 382 -16.84 -24.51 -3.67
N TYR A 383 -15.69 -24.86 -3.10
CA TYR A 383 -15.63 -25.80 -1.98
C TYR A 383 -16.41 -25.28 -0.77
N GLN A 384 -16.20 -24.02 -0.39
CA GLN A 384 -16.88 -23.42 0.76
C GLN A 384 -18.39 -23.32 0.53
N ALA A 385 -18.83 -22.96 -0.67
CA ALA A 385 -20.24 -22.91 -1.05
C ALA A 385 -20.89 -24.31 -0.97
N LEU A 386 -20.21 -25.36 -1.44
CA LEU A 386 -20.67 -26.74 -1.31
C LEU A 386 -20.76 -27.18 0.16
N ALA A 387 -19.79 -26.79 0.98
CA ALA A 387 -19.79 -27.08 2.41
C ALA A 387 -20.95 -26.34 3.13
N MET A 388 -21.17 -25.07 2.81
CA MET A 388 -22.28 -24.27 3.36
C MET A 388 -23.63 -24.77 2.88
N ARG A 389 -23.74 -25.24 1.64
CA ARG A 389 -24.94 -25.85 1.08
C ARG A 389 -25.37 -27.07 1.90
N LYS A 390 -24.42 -27.94 2.26
CA LYS A 390 -24.70 -29.12 3.09
C LYS A 390 -25.28 -28.74 4.47
N GLN A 391 -24.92 -27.55 4.98
CA GLN A 391 -25.39 -27.04 6.27
C GLN A 391 -26.64 -26.14 6.16
N GLY A 392 -27.18 -25.91 4.95
CA GLY A 392 -28.30 -24.98 4.73
C GLY A 392 -27.92 -23.48 4.87
N LEU A 393 -26.63 -23.16 4.97
CA LEU A 393 -26.14 -21.79 5.15
C LEU A 393 -25.96 -21.03 3.82
N LEU A 394 -25.88 -21.74 2.69
CA LEU A 394 -25.66 -21.11 1.39
C LEU A 394 -26.79 -20.13 1.03
N ARG A 395 -28.06 -20.56 1.15
CA ARG A 395 -29.23 -19.69 0.93
C ARG A 395 -29.25 -18.51 1.91
N TYR A 396 -28.91 -18.76 3.18
CA TYR A 396 -28.87 -17.75 4.23
C TYR A 396 -27.91 -16.60 3.89
N TYR A 397 -26.70 -16.91 3.43
CA TYR A 397 -25.72 -15.88 3.07
C TYR A 397 -26.03 -15.24 1.72
N LEU A 398 -26.43 -16.01 0.69
CA LEU A 398 -26.75 -15.45 -0.63
C LEU A 398 -27.83 -14.36 -0.55
N VAL A 399 -28.92 -14.58 0.18
CA VAL A 399 -30.00 -13.57 0.32
C VAL A 399 -29.49 -12.27 0.97
N ARG A 400 -28.45 -12.34 1.82
CA ARG A 400 -27.86 -11.16 2.47
C ARG A 400 -26.81 -10.45 1.63
N TYR A 401 -26.13 -11.18 0.74
CA TYR A 401 -25.04 -10.63 -0.07
C TYR A 401 -25.53 -10.13 -1.43
N LEU A 402 -26.59 -10.72 -1.99
CA LEU A 402 -27.18 -10.29 -3.27
C LEU A 402 -27.56 -8.80 -3.31
N PRO A 403 -28.10 -8.18 -2.22
CA PRO A 403 -28.39 -6.75 -2.20
C PRO A 403 -27.15 -5.85 -2.36
N PHE A 404 -25.93 -6.33 -2.08
CA PHE A 404 -24.73 -5.51 -2.30
C PHE A 404 -24.47 -5.26 -3.79
N ILE A 405 -24.89 -6.14 -4.70
CA ILE A 405 -24.67 -5.97 -6.14
C ILE A 405 -25.32 -4.68 -6.67
N PRO A 406 -26.66 -4.45 -6.52
CA PRO A 406 -27.25 -3.20 -6.97
C PRO A 406 -26.72 -1.99 -6.21
N ILE A 407 -26.36 -2.11 -4.93
CA ILE A 407 -25.75 -1.01 -4.16
C ILE A 407 -24.41 -0.61 -4.80
N LEU A 408 -23.52 -1.56 -5.08
CA LEU A 408 -22.23 -1.30 -5.71
C LEU A 408 -22.39 -0.73 -7.13
N LEU A 409 -23.38 -1.21 -7.90
CA LEU A 409 -23.69 -0.66 -9.21
C LEU A 409 -24.12 0.81 -9.11
N ILE A 410 -25.03 1.15 -8.19
CA ILE A 410 -25.45 2.54 -7.97
C ILE A 410 -24.25 3.41 -7.57
N LEU A 411 -23.43 2.95 -6.62
CA LEU A 411 -22.26 3.68 -6.15
C LEU A 411 -21.21 3.89 -7.24
N SER A 412 -21.02 2.91 -8.14
CA SER A 412 -20.07 3.01 -9.26
C SER A 412 -20.45 4.06 -10.31
N ASN A 413 -21.70 4.55 -10.28
CA ASN A 413 -22.21 5.54 -11.24
C ASN A 413 -22.32 6.95 -10.63
N ILE A 414 -21.81 7.18 -9.41
CA ILE A 414 -21.81 8.52 -8.80
C ILE A 414 -20.74 9.39 -9.49
N PRO A 415 -21.11 10.52 -10.12
CA PRO A 415 -20.15 11.37 -10.83
C PRO A 415 -19.05 11.91 -9.91
N SER A 416 -17.82 12.01 -10.43
CA SER A 416 -16.62 12.49 -9.72
C SER A 416 -16.15 11.60 -8.56
N TYR A 417 -16.79 10.46 -8.31
CA TYR A 417 -16.34 9.47 -7.35
C TYR A 417 -15.95 8.17 -8.04
N THR A 418 -14.96 7.49 -7.47
CA THR A 418 -14.50 6.18 -7.91
C THR A 418 -14.85 5.15 -6.83
N LEU A 419 -15.50 4.06 -7.25
CA LEU A 419 -15.73 2.91 -6.37
C LEU A 419 -14.42 2.17 -6.15
N ARG A 420 -13.88 2.17 -4.93
CA ARG A 420 -12.65 1.47 -4.58
C ARG A 420 -12.88 0.50 -3.44
N LEU A 421 -12.92 -0.79 -3.78
CA LEU A 421 -13.06 -1.86 -2.80
C LEU A 421 -11.70 -2.21 -2.21
N HIS A 422 -11.37 -1.58 -1.10
CA HIS A 422 -10.20 -1.92 -0.29
C HIS A 422 -10.29 -3.38 0.21
N HIS A 423 -9.15 -4.08 0.29
CA HIS A 423 -9.10 -5.48 0.73
C HIS A 423 -9.63 -5.68 2.15
N TYR A 424 -9.57 -4.68 3.03
CA TYR A 424 -10.16 -4.80 4.36
C TYR A 424 -11.69 -4.98 4.32
N LEU A 425 -12.36 -4.34 3.35
CA LEU A 425 -13.80 -4.51 3.13
C LEU A 425 -14.11 -5.89 2.56
N LEU A 426 -13.27 -6.35 1.62
CA LEU A 426 -13.39 -7.71 1.07
C LEU A 426 -13.18 -8.77 2.16
N ALA A 427 -12.25 -8.54 3.09
CA ALA A 427 -12.02 -9.41 4.23
C ALA A 427 -13.23 -9.43 5.19
N LEU A 428 -13.82 -8.28 5.51
CA LEU A 428 -15.05 -8.21 6.31
C LEU A 428 -16.23 -8.94 5.64
N LEU A 429 -16.34 -8.86 4.31
CA LEU A 429 -17.33 -9.62 3.55
C LEU A 429 -17.02 -11.13 3.53
N ALA A 430 -15.75 -11.53 3.50
CA ALA A 430 -15.35 -12.94 3.45
C ALA A 430 -15.50 -13.67 4.79
N ILE A 431 -15.24 -13.01 5.92
CA ILE A 431 -15.22 -13.64 7.26
C ILE A 431 -16.51 -14.41 7.59
N PRO A 432 -17.73 -13.87 7.41
CA PRO A 432 -18.96 -14.60 7.72
C PRO A 432 -19.16 -15.87 6.89
N VAL A 433 -18.77 -15.87 5.62
CA VAL A 433 -18.87 -17.04 4.74
C VAL A 433 -17.75 -18.07 4.98
N LEU A 434 -16.79 -17.74 5.83
CA LEU A 434 -15.75 -18.64 6.29
C LEU A 434 -16.07 -19.25 7.66
N SER A 435 -17.28 -19.12 8.21
CA SER A 435 -17.67 -19.49 9.59
C SER A 435 -17.72 -21.00 9.94
N LEU A 436 -17.56 -21.91 8.97
CA LEU A 436 -17.71 -23.35 9.21
C LEU A 436 -16.60 -23.94 10.12
N PRO A 437 -16.89 -24.96 10.95
CA PRO A 437 -15.91 -25.63 11.81
C PRO A 437 -15.02 -26.60 11.01
N ASN A 438 -14.28 -26.10 10.03
CA ASN A 438 -13.37 -26.90 9.20
C ASN A 438 -12.01 -26.21 9.07
N ARG A 439 -11.00 -26.96 8.60
CA ARG A 439 -9.61 -26.45 8.50
C ARG A 439 -9.46 -25.31 7.49
N LEU A 440 -10.22 -25.34 6.39
CA LEU A 440 -10.18 -24.28 5.37
C LEU A 440 -10.66 -22.94 5.96
N SER A 441 -11.79 -22.98 6.67
CA SER A 441 -12.31 -21.87 7.44
C SER A 441 -11.32 -21.38 8.50
N LEU A 442 -10.65 -22.29 9.22
CA LEU A 442 -9.66 -21.94 10.24
C LEU A 442 -8.49 -21.12 9.67
N VAL A 443 -7.90 -21.57 8.54
CA VAL A 443 -6.78 -20.85 7.90
C VAL A 443 -7.24 -19.56 7.23
N LEU A 444 -8.35 -19.59 6.49
CA LEU A 444 -8.79 -18.43 5.71
C LEU A 444 -9.38 -17.33 6.59
N GLN A 445 -10.08 -17.64 7.69
CA GLN A 445 -10.51 -16.62 8.64
C GLN A 445 -9.32 -15.88 9.24
N ALA A 446 -8.26 -16.62 9.61
CA ALA A 446 -7.05 -16.06 10.18
C ALA A 446 -6.32 -15.16 9.16
N PHE A 447 -6.25 -15.58 7.90
CA PHE A 447 -5.73 -14.78 6.80
C PHE A 447 -6.55 -13.52 6.56
N MET A 448 -7.89 -13.62 6.52
CA MET A 448 -8.78 -12.47 6.36
C MET A 448 -8.73 -11.51 7.55
N LEU A 449 -8.53 -12.01 8.77
CA LEU A 449 -8.29 -11.16 9.94
C LEU A 449 -7.00 -10.34 9.75
N GLY A 450 -5.92 -10.98 9.28
CA GLY A 450 -4.68 -10.29 8.95
C GLY A 450 -4.86 -9.23 7.86
N LEU A 451 -5.51 -9.57 6.74
CA LEU A 451 -5.79 -8.62 5.66
C LEU A 451 -6.68 -7.44 6.09
N TRP A 452 -7.67 -7.70 6.94
CA TRP A 452 -8.50 -6.64 7.47
C TRP A 452 -7.69 -5.71 8.38
N LEU A 453 -6.87 -6.28 9.28
CA LEU A 453 -5.97 -5.52 10.15
C LEU A 453 -4.93 -4.72 9.36
N ASP A 454 -4.38 -5.29 8.30
CA ASP A 454 -3.44 -4.64 7.39
C ASP A 454 -4.07 -3.40 6.77
N GLY A 455 -5.26 -3.56 6.19
CA GLY A 455 -5.94 -2.45 5.55
C GLY A 455 -6.32 -1.31 6.50
N VAL A 456 -6.93 -1.64 7.66
CA VAL A 456 -7.31 -0.59 8.63
C VAL A 456 -6.12 -0.01 9.38
N GLY A 457 -5.05 -0.79 9.59
CA GLY A 457 -3.84 -0.34 10.25
C GLY A 457 -3.03 0.62 9.39
N ARG A 458 -2.95 0.35 8.08
CA ARG A 458 -2.17 1.16 7.15
C ARG A 458 -2.88 2.41 6.64
N TRP A 459 -4.13 2.26 6.17
CA TRP A 459 -4.87 3.34 5.51
C TRP A 459 -6.06 3.85 6.33
N GLY A 460 -6.23 3.34 7.56
CA GLY A 460 -7.40 3.65 8.36
C GLY A 460 -8.68 3.09 7.75
N TRP A 461 -9.81 3.70 8.08
CA TRP A 461 -11.14 3.30 7.64
C TRP A 461 -11.53 3.95 6.31
N ALA A 462 -10.71 3.73 5.27
CA ALA A 462 -10.88 4.36 3.97
C ALA A 462 -12.24 4.05 3.34
N SER A 463 -12.86 5.04 2.70
CA SER A 463 -14.20 4.91 2.10
C SER A 463 -14.22 3.87 0.97
N PHE A 464 -15.36 3.21 0.77
CA PHE A 464 -15.60 2.43 -0.47
C PHE A 464 -15.89 3.32 -1.68
N LEU A 465 -16.23 4.60 -1.45
CA LEU A 465 -16.49 5.61 -2.46
C LEU A 465 -15.54 6.79 -2.22
N GLU A 466 -14.53 6.94 -3.06
CA GLU A 466 -13.49 7.98 -2.92
C GLU A 466 -13.64 9.04 -4.00
N LYS A 467 -13.29 10.30 -3.68
CA LYS A 467 -13.29 11.36 -4.69
C LYS A 467 -12.21 11.01 -5.72
N THR A 468 -12.55 11.10 -7.00
CA THR A 468 -11.59 10.79 -8.07
C THR A 468 -10.37 11.72 -8.00
N SER A 469 -10.59 12.99 -7.64
CA SER A 469 -9.50 13.94 -7.45
C SER A 469 -8.57 13.60 -6.28
N SER A 470 -9.07 12.98 -5.19
CA SER A 470 -8.20 12.57 -4.09
C SER A 470 -7.37 11.32 -4.40
N LEU A 471 -7.75 10.56 -5.44
CA LEU A 471 -7.03 9.38 -5.89
C LEU A 471 -5.87 9.69 -6.84
N LEU A 472 -5.90 10.87 -7.48
CA LEU A 472 -4.80 11.33 -8.33
C LEU A 472 -3.50 11.42 -7.53
N GLY A 473 -3.60 11.89 -6.28
CA GLY A 473 -2.43 12.18 -5.46
C GLY A 473 -1.60 13.25 -6.16
N ASP A 474 -0.40 12.87 -6.59
CA ASP A 474 0.53 13.71 -7.31
C ASP A 474 0.52 13.48 -8.84
N ALA A 475 -0.41 12.68 -9.38
CA ALA A 475 -0.55 12.47 -10.82
C ALA A 475 -1.05 13.72 -11.57
N PRO A 476 -0.77 13.83 -12.89
CA PRO A 476 -1.38 14.86 -13.73
C PRO A 476 -2.91 14.82 -13.64
N SER A 477 -3.50 15.99 -13.46
CA SER A 477 -4.96 16.15 -13.28
C SER A 477 -5.76 16.10 -14.58
N GLY A 478 -5.08 16.15 -15.73
CA GLY A 478 -5.70 16.27 -17.06
C GLY A 478 -6.11 17.70 -17.39
N SER A 479 -5.48 18.68 -16.76
CA SER A 479 -5.64 20.09 -17.03
C SER A 479 -5.01 20.50 -18.38
N TRP A 480 -5.30 21.72 -18.83
CA TRP A 480 -4.68 22.26 -20.04
C TRP A 480 -3.17 22.33 -19.90
N THR A 481 -2.46 21.94 -20.96
CA THR A 481 -1.01 22.09 -21.07
C THR A 481 -0.68 22.89 -22.34
N PRO A 482 0.28 23.82 -22.31
CA PRO A 482 0.69 24.52 -23.52
C PRO A 482 1.46 23.60 -24.47
N THR A 483 1.29 23.83 -25.77
CA THR A 483 1.97 23.07 -26.83
C THR A 483 3.10 23.88 -27.42
N PHE A 484 4.29 23.30 -27.51
CA PHE A 484 5.45 23.94 -28.15
C PHE A 484 5.35 23.90 -29.67
N PHE A 485 5.67 25.00 -30.33
CA PHE A 485 5.68 25.11 -31.78
C PHE A 485 7.10 25.04 -32.35
N ALA A 486 7.28 24.25 -33.40
CA ALA A 486 8.53 24.24 -34.14
C ALA A 486 8.69 25.53 -34.96
N ASN A 487 9.55 26.45 -34.49
CA ASN A 487 9.85 27.66 -35.22
C ASN A 487 11.19 27.54 -35.98
N LEU A 488 11.11 27.25 -37.29
CA LEU A 488 12.27 27.14 -38.17
C LEU A 488 12.92 28.51 -38.49
N SER A 489 12.25 29.61 -38.18
CA SER A 489 12.64 30.97 -38.61
C SER A 489 13.45 31.74 -37.57
N SER A 490 13.33 31.38 -36.28
CA SER A 490 14.08 31.99 -35.17
C SER A 490 14.71 30.92 -34.28
N PRO A 491 15.96 30.51 -34.52
CA PRO A 491 16.61 29.42 -33.78
C PRO A 491 16.91 29.77 -32.30
N HIS A 492 16.70 31.03 -31.92
CA HIS A 492 16.90 31.56 -30.57
C HIS A 492 15.59 31.83 -29.83
N THR A 493 14.43 31.63 -30.46
CA THR A 493 13.13 31.86 -29.80
C THR A 493 12.39 30.54 -29.69
N LEU A 494 11.99 30.19 -28.46
CA LEU A 494 11.05 29.10 -28.22
C LEU A 494 9.65 29.70 -28.06
N SER A 495 8.66 29.11 -28.72
CA SER A 495 7.27 29.57 -28.74
C SER A 495 6.29 28.45 -28.42
N TRP A 496 5.15 28.80 -27.84
CA TRP A 496 4.08 27.87 -27.49
C TRP A 496 2.69 28.49 -27.68
N SER A 497 1.66 27.68 -27.47
CA SER A 497 0.26 28.10 -27.57
C SER A 497 -0.06 29.26 -26.63
N PRO A 498 -0.62 30.39 -27.13
CA PRO A 498 -1.03 31.50 -26.28
C PRO A 498 -2.21 31.12 -25.36
N ILE A 499 -2.41 31.89 -24.29
CA ILE A 499 -3.58 31.77 -23.42
C ILE A 499 -4.82 32.17 -24.24
N THR A 500 -5.79 31.27 -24.36
CA THR A 500 -7.03 31.53 -25.07
C THR A 500 -8.00 32.37 -24.22
N PRO A 501 -8.99 33.05 -24.81
CA PRO A 501 -10.01 33.77 -24.04
C PRO A 501 -10.76 32.87 -23.05
N GLU A 502 -10.96 31.60 -23.37
CA GLU A 502 -11.59 30.60 -22.49
C GLU A 502 -10.72 30.29 -21.27
N GLN A 503 -9.42 30.11 -21.47
CA GLN A 503 -8.46 29.90 -20.38
C GLN A 503 -8.34 31.14 -19.49
N ALA A 504 -8.29 32.33 -20.10
CA ALA A 504 -8.25 33.60 -19.37
C ALA A 504 -9.52 33.83 -18.52
N ALA A 505 -10.70 33.40 -19.01
CA ALA A 505 -11.95 33.45 -18.26
C ALA A 505 -11.96 32.50 -17.05
N GLU A 506 -11.05 31.52 -17.02
CA GLU A 506 -10.82 30.57 -15.92
C GLU A 506 -9.61 30.94 -15.05
N ASP A 507 -9.24 32.22 -15.02
CA ASP A 507 -8.14 32.79 -14.23
C ASP A 507 -6.75 32.22 -14.56
N VAL A 508 -6.54 31.75 -15.80
CA VAL A 508 -5.20 31.45 -16.31
C VAL A 508 -4.50 32.75 -16.66
N THR A 509 -3.43 33.09 -15.94
CA THR A 509 -2.77 34.40 -16.01
C THR A 509 -1.36 34.36 -16.57
N GLY A 510 -0.73 33.18 -16.69
CA GLY A 510 0.64 33.07 -17.16
C GLY A 510 1.11 31.63 -17.37
N TYR A 511 2.43 31.45 -17.37
CA TYR A 511 3.12 30.18 -17.55
C TYR A 511 4.23 29.98 -16.52
N SER A 512 4.38 28.72 -16.10
CA SER A 512 5.53 28.20 -15.36
C SER A 512 6.40 27.41 -16.34
N ILE A 513 7.68 27.78 -16.46
CA ILE A 513 8.59 27.19 -17.45
C ILE A 513 9.73 26.48 -16.72
N LEU A 514 9.87 25.18 -16.98
CA LEU A 514 11.00 24.39 -16.54
C LEU A 514 12.07 24.34 -17.63
N VAL A 515 13.32 24.52 -17.23
CA VAL A 515 14.51 24.34 -18.06
C VAL A 515 15.42 23.36 -17.32
N ASN A 516 15.70 22.21 -17.93
CA ASN A 516 16.51 21.15 -17.35
C ASN A 516 16.01 20.70 -15.96
N ASP A 517 14.74 20.31 -15.89
CA ASP A 517 14.03 19.87 -14.67
C ASP A 517 14.01 20.90 -13.53
N MET A 518 14.27 22.18 -13.82
CA MET A 518 14.25 23.24 -12.83
C MET A 518 13.36 24.38 -13.27
N GLN A 519 12.52 24.91 -12.38
CA GLN A 519 11.72 26.09 -12.69
C GLN A 519 12.66 27.27 -12.94
N ALA A 520 12.61 27.82 -14.15
CA ALA A 520 13.40 28.98 -14.53
C ALA A 520 12.56 30.26 -14.53
N PHE A 521 11.26 30.13 -14.84
CA PHE A 521 10.33 31.25 -14.91
C PHE A 521 8.99 30.86 -14.28
N ALA A 522 8.40 31.81 -13.56
CA ALA A 522 7.05 31.74 -13.00
C ALA A 522 6.33 33.05 -13.33
N GLY A 523 5.01 33.02 -13.49
CA GLY A 523 4.22 34.20 -13.87
C GLY A 523 4.56 34.77 -15.24
N TRP A 524 5.11 33.95 -16.14
CA TRP A 524 5.51 34.41 -17.46
C TRP A 524 4.26 34.69 -18.31
N VAL A 525 4.18 35.82 -19.01
CA VAL A 525 2.94 36.22 -19.72
C VAL A 525 3.01 36.07 -21.24
N ASN A 526 4.22 36.09 -21.80
CA ASN A 526 4.42 36.00 -23.25
C ASN A 526 4.38 34.54 -23.71
N SER A 527 3.88 34.26 -24.91
CA SER A 527 3.91 32.92 -25.50
C SER A 527 5.26 32.57 -26.16
N THR A 528 6.30 33.32 -25.83
CA THR A 528 7.64 33.18 -26.40
C THR A 528 8.70 33.49 -25.35
N ILE A 529 9.87 32.86 -25.47
CA ILE A 529 11.07 33.18 -24.71
C ILE A 529 12.31 33.22 -25.60
N ASP A 530 13.21 34.16 -25.33
CA ASP A 530 14.55 34.17 -25.91
C ASP A 530 15.42 33.15 -25.15
N LEU A 531 15.98 32.21 -25.89
CA LEU A 531 16.82 31.13 -25.37
C LEU A 531 18.23 31.63 -24.98
N LYS A 532 18.58 32.87 -25.31
CA LYS A 532 19.85 33.48 -24.93
C LYS A 532 19.97 33.58 -23.40
N GLY A 533 20.98 32.93 -22.83
CA GLY A 533 21.20 32.87 -21.38
C GLY A 533 20.38 31.80 -20.66
N VAL A 534 19.45 31.13 -21.36
CA VAL A 534 18.68 29.98 -20.85
C VAL A 534 19.38 28.67 -21.21
N LEU A 535 19.93 28.60 -22.43
CA LEU A 535 20.63 27.40 -22.91
C LEU A 535 21.91 27.16 -22.13
N ARG A 536 22.09 25.92 -21.70
CA ARG A 536 23.36 25.38 -21.21
C ARG A 536 24.02 24.50 -22.27
N ASP A 537 25.31 24.29 -22.12
CA ASP A 537 26.06 23.41 -23.01
C ASP A 537 25.48 21.98 -23.01
N GLY A 538 25.36 21.40 -24.20
CA GLY A 538 24.82 20.05 -24.37
C GLY A 538 23.30 20.02 -24.64
N VAL A 539 22.63 19.04 -24.03
CA VAL A 539 21.21 18.75 -24.24
C VAL A 539 20.34 19.60 -23.32
N ASN A 540 19.35 20.32 -23.82
CA ASN A 540 18.43 21.07 -22.95
C ASN A 540 17.03 20.47 -22.99
N TYR A 541 16.37 20.42 -21.84
CA TYR A 541 15.00 19.92 -21.68
C TYR A 541 14.08 21.08 -21.31
N PHE A 542 12.91 21.15 -21.92
CA PHE A 542 11.93 22.20 -21.62
C PHE A 542 10.56 21.59 -21.36
N ARG A 543 9.89 22.10 -20.34
CA ARG A 543 8.50 21.77 -20.02
C ARG A 543 7.79 23.05 -19.63
N ILE A 544 6.49 23.10 -19.86
CA ILE A 544 5.71 24.30 -19.57
C ILE A 544 4.35 23.91 -19.00
N ALA A 545 3.88 24.69 -18.05
CA ALA A 545 2.52 24.62 -17.51
C ALA A 545 1.86 25.99 -17.63
N TYR A 546 0.54 26.01 -17.77
CA TYR A 546 -0.24 27.21 -17.49
C TYR A 546 -0.22 27.49 -15.98
N GLU A 547 -0.39 28.75 -15.58
CA GLU A 547 -0.56 29.14 -14.19
C GLU A 547 -1.96 29.69 -13.94
N LYS A 548 -2.63 29.15 -12.93
CA LYS A 548 -3.94 29.59 -12.42
C LYS A 548 -3.79 29.98 -10.96
N ASN A 549 -4.17 31.22 -10.62
CA ASN A 549 -4.05 31.75 -9.26
C ASN A 549 -2.64 31.63 -8.64
N GLY A 550 -1.58 31.75 -9.47
CA GLY A 550 -0.19 31.65 -9.04
C GLY A 550 0.29 30.22 -8.73
N MET A 551 -0.50 29.20 -9.08
CA MET A 551 -0.10 27.79 -9.03
C MET A 551 -0.02 27.22 -10.44
N SER A 552 0.98 26.40 -10.70
CA SER A 552 1.07 25.65 -11.96
C SER A 552 -0.06 24.64 -12.08
N MET A 553 -0.55 24.51 -13.31
CA MET A 553 -1.38 23.39 -13.76
C MET A 553 -0.45 22.22 -14.16
N ASP A 554 -0.94 21.24 -14.92
CA ASP A 554 -0.09 20.15 -15.38
C ASP A 554 1.01 20.67 -16.32
N PHE A 555 2.21 20.11 -16.18
CA PHE A 555 3.32 20.37 -17.09
C PHE A 555 3.21 19.51 -18.33
N SER A 556 3.54 20.10 -19.48
CA SER A 556 3.66 19.38 -20.74
C SER A 556 4.74 18.29 -20.70
N ASP A 557 4.66 17.40 -21.69
CA ASP A 557 5.72 16.45 -21.99
C ASP A 557 7.01 17.20 -22.37
N PRO A 558 8.20 16.66 -22.04
CA PRO A 558 9.45 17.33 -22.28
C PRO A 558 9.77 17.41 -23.77
N ILE A 559 10.11 18.61 -24.23
CA ILE A 559 10.81 18.78 -25.51
C ILE A 559 12.31 18.82 -25.26
N VAL A 560 13.06 18.33 -26.24
CA VAL A 560 14.51 18.18 -26.11
C VAL A 560 15.21 18.95 -27.20
N ARG A 561 16.16 19.80 -26.82
CA ARG A 561 17.09 20.47 -27.73
C ARG A 561 18.46 19.84 -27.63
N TRP A 562 18.88 19.16 -28.69
CA TRP A 562 20.20 18.53 -28.75
C TRP A 562 21.32 19.56 -28.99
N LYS A 563 22.56 19.13 -28.75
CA LYS A 563 23.77 19.97 -28.93
C LYS A 563 23.90 20.51 -30.36
N ASN A 564 23.46 19.74 -31.35
CA ASN A 564 23.46 20.14 -32.77
C ASN A 564 22.36 21.18 -33.12
N GLY A 565 21.56 21.62 -32.13
CA GLY A 565 20.47 22.57 -32.31
C GLY A 565 19.16 21.96 -32.81
N THR A 566 19.13 20.65 -33.08
CA THR A 566 17.90 19.96 -33.46
C THR A 566 17.02 19.75 -32.24
N TRP A 567 15.71 19.66 -32.49
CA TRP A 567 14.70 19.48 -31.47
C TRP A 567 13.99 18.14 -31.64
N GLY A 568 13.53 17.58 -30.53
CA GLY A 568 12.62 16.44 -30.49
C GLY A 568 11.42 16.73 -29.59
N GLY A 569 10.27 16.15 -29.93
CA GLY A 569 9.03 16.28 -29.14
C GLY A 569 8.21 17.54 -29.42
N MET A 570 8.61 18.39 -30.39
CA MET A 570 7.76 19.51 -30.82
C MET A 570 6.69 19.04 -31.81
N GLU A 571 5.50 19.61 -31.74
CA GLU A 571 4.50 19.43 -32.80
C GLU A 571 4.91 20.23 -34.04
N GLU A 572 4.71 19.64 -35.24
CA GLU A 572 4.85 20.39 -36.49
C GLU A 572 3.79 21.51 -36.52
N PRO A 573 4.14 22.72 -36.98
CA PRO A 573 3.16 23.78 -37.11
C PRO A 573 2.05 23.28 -38.03
N VAL A 574 0.82 23.21 -37.50
CA VAL A 574 -0.35 23.08 -38.35
C VAL A 574 -0.39 24.36 -39.16
N ASP A 575 -0.14 24.25 -40.47
CA ASP A 575 -0.37 25.33 -41.43
C ASP A 575 -1.85 25.75 -41.31
N LEU A 576 -2.10 26.77 -40.51
CA LEU A 576 -3.37 27.50 -40.50
C LEU A 576 -3.44 28.26 -41.83
N PHE A 577 -3.99 27.61 -42.84
CA PHE A 577 -4.45 28.25 -44.08
C PHE A 577 -5.61 29.20 -43.83
#